data_AF-A0A3D9ZXU7-F1
#
_entry.id   AF-A0A3D9ZXU7-F1
#
_cell.length_a   1.000
_cell.length_b   1.000
_cell.length_c   1.000
_cell.angle_alpha   90.00
_cell.angle_beta   90.00
_cell.angle_gamma   90.00
#
_symmetry.space_group_name_H-M   'P 1'
#
loop_
_entity.id
_entity.type
_entity.pdbx_description
1 polymer ?
#
loop_
_entity_poly.entity_id
_entity_poly.type
_entity_poly.pdbx_seq_one_letter_code
_entity_poly.pdbx_strand_id
1 'polypeptide(L)'
;MVGMSFPVALQDSVHRFARSLEVPRRLASLHPRTAGNAGNYSALPPAIVLGVISAFEGFVEDFLATALHQRGYGLGQIAKRVSMNNPTLADFRRRAAADFPDTAKWISAAPGVQVWNRPTGSSRPEIETISFDEAERRADGWMQVRHCLTHGLVSGWRAEVWPGPLRGTTSASSVLRPRPGGRHAIGLIGAISCARIHLHGARVVADAVAAELDTTLVWDRLPEFPLDKEGAVSPRGPVPAQRAAATRARQKDAGGRSTSDTGRS
;
A
#
# COMPACT_ATOMS: atom_id res chain seq x y z
N MET A 1 -17.35 -42.51 3.63
CA MET A 1 -16.25 -41.72 3.03
C MET A 1 -16.19 -40.39 3.78
N VAL A 2 -15.28 -40.27 4.74
CA VAL A 2 -15.00 -38.99 5.39
C VAL A 2 -14.07 -38.25 4.44
N GLY A 3 -14.61 -37.33 3.65
CA GLY A 3 -13.80 -36.47 2.80
C GLY A 3 -12.89 -35.66 3.70
N MET A 4 -11.57 -35.82 3.53
CA MET A 4 -10.60 -34.89 4.13
C MET A 4 -10.80 -33.52 3.47
N SER A 5 -11.68 -32.72 4.04
CA SER A 5 -11.77 -31.30 3.75
C SER A 5 -10.54 -30.67 4.39
N PHE A 6 -9.62 -30.16 3.57
CA PHE A 6 -8.58 -29.26 4.08
C PHE A 6 -9.30 -28.02 4.62
N PRO A 7 -9.15 -27.67 5.91
CA PRO A 7 -9.86 -26.53 6.46
C PRO A 7 -9.36 -25.26 5.77
N VAL A 8 -10.21 -24.63 4.96
CA VAL A 8 -9.93 -23.33 4.35
C VAL A 8 -10.29 -22.25 5.38
N ALA A 9 -9.30 -21.53 5.89
CA ALA A 9 -9.50 -20.49 6.90
C ALA A 9 -9.48 -19.08 6.26
N LEU A 10 -10.42 -18.22 6.65
CA LEU A 10 -10.42 -16.80 6.25
C LEU A 10 -9.10 -16.09 6.55
N GLN A 11 -8.45 -16.49 7.63
CA GLN A 11 -7.15 -15.97 8.05
C GLN A 11 -6.06 -16.20 7.00
N ASP A 12 -6.16 -17.26 6.17
CA ASP A 12 -5.18 -17.51 5.12
C ASP A 12 -5.23 -16.46 4.00
N SER A 13 -6.42 -15.94 3.70
CA SER A 13 -6.58 -14.82 2.78
C SER A 13 -5.95 -13.55 3.33
N VAL A 14 -6.09 -13.29 4.63
CA VAL A 14 -5.43 -12.16 5.32
C VAL A 14 -3.90 -12.30 5.24
N HIS A 15 -3.37 -13.51 5.48
CA HIS A 15 -1.94 -13.78 5.37
C HIS A 15 -1.40 -13.57 3.95
N ARG A 16 -2.12 -14.06 2.93
CA ARG A 16 -1.75 -13.85 1.51
C ARG A 16 -1.79 -12.37 1.14
N PHE A 17 -2.81 -11.63 1.58
CA PHE A 17 -2.90 -10.20 1.35
C PHE A 17 -1.75 -9.43 2.00
N ALA A 18 -1.43 -9.71 3.27
CA ALA A 18 -0.28 -9.12 3.96
C ALA A 18 1.04 -9.37 3.19
N ARG A 19 1.24 -10.60 2.69
CA ARG A 19 2.42 -10.95 1.90
C ARG A 19 2.48 -10.20 0.57
N SER A 20 1.35 -10.04 -0.13
CA SER A 20 1.28 -9.30 -1.40
C SER A 20 1.60 -7.80 -1.24
N LEU A 21 1.35 -7.23 -0.06
CA LEU A 21 1.62 -5.82 0.25
C LEU A 21 3.09 -5.53 0.61
N GLU A 22 3.92 -6.54 0.83
CA GLU A 22 5.34 -6.37 1.19
C GLU A 22 6.13 -5.63 0.10
N VAL A 23 5.87 -5.93 -1.18
CA VAL A 23 6.56 -5.26 -2.30
C VAL A 23 6.17 -3.77 -2.37
N PRO A 24 4.88 -3.39 -2.40
CA PRO A 24 4.49 -1.98 -2.29
C PRO A 24 5.07 -1.26 -1.08
N ARG A 25 5.12 -1.92 0.09
CA ARG A 25 5.74 -1.37 1.29
C ARG A 25 7.22 -1.06 1.10
N ARG A 26 7.98 -2.00 0.54
CA ARG A 26 9.42 -1.80 0.25
C ARG A 26 9.64 -0.70 -0.77
N LEU A 27 8.81 -0.62 -1.81
CA LEU A 27 8.88 0.49 -2.77
C LEU A 27 8.65 1.84 -2.08
N ALA A 28 7.69 1.91 -1.15
CA ALA A 28 7.44 3.12 -0.36
C ALA A 28 8.62 3.51 0.54
N SER A 29 9.39 2.53 1.05
CA SER A 29 10.58 2.78 1.87
C SER A 29 11.82 3.18 1.07
N LEU A 30 11.87 2.87 -0.23
CA LEU A 30 12.96 3.28 -1.12
C LEU A 30 12.88 4.77 -1.50
N HIS A 31 11.71 5.39 -1.38
CA HIS A 31 11.55 6.79 -1.74
C HIS A 31 12.22 7.71 -0.69
N PRO A 32 13.07 8.68 -1.09
CA PRO A 32 13.88 9.48 -0.16
C PRO A 32 13.07 10.41 0.77
N ARG A 33 11.78 10.61 0.48
CA ARG A 33 10.84 11.46 1.25
C ARG A 33 11.35 12.90 1.46
N THR A 34 12.24 13.38 0.60
CA THR A 34 12.72 14.76 0.59
C THR A 34 11.73 15.66 -0.14
N ALA A 35 11.67 16.93 0.27
CA ALA A 35 10.89 17.92 -0.45
C ALA A 35 11.57 18.22 -1.80
N GLY A 36 10.76 18.50 -2.83
CA GLY A 36 11.26 18.86 -4.16
C GLY A 36 11.14 17.74 -5.18
N ASN A 37 12.02 17.76 -6.19
CA ASN A 37 12.03 16.81 -7.29
C ASN A 37 12.65 15.47 -6.84
N ALA A 38 11.86 14.41 -6.85
CA ALA A 38 12.33 13.06 -6.51
C ALA A 38 13.12 12.39 -7.65
N GLY A 39 13.30 13.04 -8.80
CA GLY A 39 14.01 12.47 -9.95
C GLY A 39 13.40 11.14 -10.38
N ASN A 40 14.23 10.12 -10.56
CA ASN A 40 13.79 8.76 -10.95
C ASN A 40 12.95 8.06 -9.87
N TYR A 41 13.03 8.48 -8.60
CA TYR A 41 12.18 7.95 -7.54
C TYR A 41 10.70 8.28 -7.74
N SER A 42 10.38 9.22 -8.65
CA SER A 42 8.99 9.53 -9.05
C SER A 42 8.29 8.37 -9.78
N ALA A 43 9.03 7.32 -10.19
CA ALA A 43 8.46 6.09 -10.70
C ALA A 43 7.92 5.15 -9.60
N LEU A 44 8.30 5.35 -8.32
CA LEU A 44 7.84 4.50 -7.22
C LEU A 44 6.34 4.67 -6.90
N PRO A 45 5.77 5.90 -6.81
CA PRO A 45 4.35 6.08 -6.52
C PRO A 45 3.38 5.32 -7.43
N PRO A 46 3.46 5.36 -8.78
CA PRO A 46 2.57 4.56 -9.61
C PRO A 46 2.75 3.05 -9.41
N ALA A 47 3.98 2.56 -9.18
CA ALA A 47 4.24 1.15 -8.90
C ALA A 47 3.62 0.71 -7.55
N ILE A 48 3.68 1.56 -6.52
CA ILE A 48 3.03 1.31 -5.22
C ILE A 48 1.52 1.23 -5.40
N VAL A 49 0.90 2.18 -6.13
CA VAL A 49 -0.54 2.20 -6.39
C VAL A 49 -0.99 0.93 -7.11
N LEU A 50 -0.30 0.55 -8.19
CA LEU A 50 -0.60 -0.68 -8.93
C LEU A 50 -0.49 -1.92 -8.02
N GLY A 51 0.60 -2.05 -7.27
CA GLY A 51 0.82 -3.21 -6.41
C GLY A 51 -0.17 -3.31 -5.25
N VAL A 52 -0.57 -2.19 -4.64
CA VAL A 52 -1.60 -2.14 -3.60
C VAL A 52 -2.95 -2.59 -4.16
N ILE A 53 -3.37 -2.02 -5.30
CA ILE A 53 -4.67 -2.31 -5.89
C ILE A 53 -4.72 -3.76 -6.36
N SER A 54 -3.68 -4.28 -7.01
CA SER A 54 -3.62 -5.70 -7.39
C SER A 54 -3.64 -6.63 -6.17
N ALA A 55 -2.97 -6.28 -5.07
CA ALA A 55 -3.06 -7.05 -3.83
C ALA A 55 -4.49 -7.05 -3.26
N PHE A 56 -5.17 -5.91 -3.30
CA PHE A 56 -6.56 -5.78 -2.88
C PHE A 56 -7.50 -6.61 -3.77
N GLU A 57 -7.40 -6.50 -5.10
CA GLU A 57 -8.20 -7.26 -6.06
C GLU A 57 -8.14 -8.76 -5.77
N GLY A 58 -6.91 -9.30 -5.62
CA GLY A 58 -6.71 -10.72 -5.29
C GLY A 58 -7.25 -11.10 -3.90
N PHE A 59 -7.14 -10.20 -2.91
CA PHE A 59 -7.69 -10.44 -1.58
C PHE A 59 -9.22 -10.55 -1.61
N VAL A 60 -9.92 -9.64 -2.29
CA VAL A 60 -11.39 -9.65 -2.34
C VAL A 60 -11.91 -10.97 -2.92
N GLU A 61 -11.33 -11.43 -4.03
CA GLU A 61 -11.72 -12.70 -4.68
C GLU A 61 -11.48 -13.90 -3.77
N ASP A 62 -10.26 -14.02 -3.23
CA ASP A 62 -9.85 -15.14 -2.37
C ASP A 62 -10.64 -15.17 -1.04
N PHE A 63 -10.83 -14.00 -0.42
CA PHE A 63 -11.54 -13.88 0.85
C PHE A 63 -13.03 -14.21 0.69
N LEU A 64 -13.71 -13.63 -0.31
CA LEU A 64 -15.12 -13.95 -0.56
C LEU A 64 -15.31 -15.42 -0.94
N ALA A 65 -14.38 -16.00 -1.73
CA ALA A 65 -14.44 -17.41 -2.07
C ALA A 65 -14.34 -18.30 -0.83
N THR A 66 -13.42 -17.97 0.07
CA THR A 66 -13.25 -18.68 1.35
C THR A 66 -14.46 -18.50 2.26
N ALA A 67 -14.99 -17.28 2.39
CA ALA A 67 -16.17 -16.99 3.21
C ALA A 67 -17.41 -17.75 2.72
N LEU A 68 -17.65 -17.76 1.41
CA LEU A 68 -18.76 -18.50 0.81
C LEU A 68 -18.57 -20.02 0.97
N HIS A 69 -17.34 -20.51 0.88
CA HIS A 69 -17.06 -21.91 1.17
C HIS A 69 -17.41 -22.29 2.61
N GLN A 70 -17.03 -21.46 3.58
CA GLN A 70 -17.37 -21.66 5.00
C GLN A 70 -18.89 -21.61 5.26
N ARG A 71 -19.63 -20.83 4.47
CA ARG A 71 -21.10 -20.77 4.49
C ARG A 71 -21.77 -21.96 3.78
N GLY A 72 -20.98 -22.92 3.26
CA GLY A 72 -21.47 -24.16 2.65
C GLY A 72 -21.80 -24.06 1.16
N TYR A 73 -21.43 -22.97 0.47
CA TYR A 73 -21.62 -22.88 -0.98
C TYR A 73 -20.72 -23.87 -1.72
N GLY A 74 -21.26 -24.48 -2.77
CA GLY A 74 -20.48 -25.33 -3.67
C GLY A 74 -19.59 -24.52 -4.62
N LEU A 75 -18.50 -25.12 -5.12
CA LEU A 75 -17.51 -24.44 -5.97
C LEU A 75 -18.11 -23.71 -7.18
N GLY A 76 -19.11 -24.31 -7.84
CA GLY A 76 -19.80 -23.67 -8.98
C GLY A 76 -20.63 -22.44 -8.58
N GLN A 77 -21.18 -22.42 -7.36
CA GLN A 77 -21.88 -21.24 -6.83
C GLN A 77 -20.90 -20.15 -6.41
N ILE A 78 -19.75 -20.55 -5.84
CA ILE A 78 -18.66 -19.64 -5.48
C ILE A 78 -18.12 -18.96 -6.73
N ALA A 79 -17.74 -19.72 -7.76
CA ALA A 79 -17.19 -19.17 -9.01
C ALA A 79 -18.10 -18.10 -9.64
N LYS A 80 -19.42 -18.34 -9.64
CA LYS A 80 -20.42 -17.36 -10.12
C LYS A 80 -20.49 -16.09 -9.27
N ARG A 81 -20.22 -16.18 -7.97
CA ARG A 81 -20.29 -15.08 -6.99
C ARG A 81 -19.00 -14.30 -6.84
N VAL A 82 -17.84 -14.88 -7.16
CA VAL A 82 -16.54 -14.23 -6.93
C VAL A 82 -15.81 -13.85 -8.21
N SER A 83 -16.28 -14.27 -9.39
CA SER A 83 -15.71 -13.78 -10.65
C SER A 83 -15.93 -12.27 -10.77
N MET A 84 -14.84 -11.51 -10.66
CA MET A 84 -14.82 -10.05 -10.65
C MET A 84 -13.76 -9.53 -11.62
N ASN A 85 -14.03 -8.37 -12.22
CA ASN A 85 -13.05 -7.66 -13.04
C ASN A 85 -12.72 -6.36 -12.31
N ASN A 86 -11.51 -6.27 -11.75
CA ASN A 86 -11.00 -5.09 -11.02
C ASN A 86 -11.96 -4.59 -9.90
N PRO A 87 -12.31 -5.45 -8.92
CA PRO A 87 -13.28 -5.07 -7.89
C PRO A 87 -12.84 -3.85 -7.09
N THR A 88 -13.74 -2.89 -6.90
CA THR A 88 -13.51 -1.74 -5.99
C THR A 88 -13.89 -2.06 -4.55
N LEU A 89 -13.61 -1.15 -3.62
CA LEU A 89 -14.06 -1.29 -2.23
C LEU A 89 -15.59 -1.34 -2.14
N ALA A 90 -16.29 -0.55 -2.96
CA ALA A 90 -17.74 -0.57 -3.04
C ALA A 90 -18.26 -1.91 -3.59
N ASP A 91 -17.55 -2.54 -4.53
CA ASP A 91 -17.89 -3.89 -5.00
C ASP A 91 -17.73 -4.93 -3.89
N PHE A 92 -16.64 -4.84 -3.11
CA PHE A 92 -16.41 -5.74 -1.99
C PHE A 92 -17.52 -5.61 -0.95
N ARG A 93 -17.84 -4.38 -0.51
CA ARG A 93 -18.95 -4.13 0.43
C ARG A 93 -20.28 -4.66 -0.12
N ARG A 94 -20.60 -4.36 -1.38
CA ARG A 94 -21.88 -4.75 -1.98
C ARG A 94 -22.03 -6.28 -2.04
N ARG A 95 -20.98 -7.00 -2.41
CA ARG A 95 -20.99 -8.47 -2.46
C ARG A 95 -21.02 -9.08 -1.06
N ALA A 96 -20.23 -8.54 -0.13
CA ALA A 96 -20.30 -8.94 1.26
C ALA A 96 -21.73 -8.77 1.81
N ALA A 97 -22.37 -7.63 1.62
CA ALA A 97 -23.75 -7.39 2.08
C ALA A 97 -24.79 -8.31 1.41
N ALA A 98 -24.56 -8.74 0.17
CA ALA A 98 -25.50 -9.61 -0.54
C ALA A 98 -25.50 -11.05 0.00
N ASP A 99 -24.32 -11.58 0.34
CA ASP A 99 -24.19 -12.95 0.85
C ASP A 99 -24.09 -13.00 2.40
N PHE A 100 -23.81 -11.87 3.05
CA PHE A 100 -23.62 -11.68 4.50
C PHE A 100 -24.36 -10.40 4.96
N PRO A 101 -25.69 -10.44 5.15
CA PRO A 101 -26.52 -9.25 5.37
C PRO A 101 -26.25 -8.52 6.69
N ASP A 102 -25.70 -9.19 7.69
CA ASP A 102 -25.39 -8.59 8.99
C ASP A 102 -24.13 -7.71 8.92
N THR A 103 -23.37 -7.73 7.83
CA THR A 103 -22.17 -6.90 7.64
C THR A 103 -22.44 -5.39 7.72
N ALA A 104 -23.63 -4.93 7.34
CA ALA A 104 -23.96 -3.51 7.29
C ALA A 104 -23.83 -2.81 8.66
N LYS A 105 -24.21 -3.50 9.75
CA LYS A 105 -24.11 -2.97 11.12
C LYS A 105 -22.67 -2.70 11.53
N TRP A 106 -21.77 -3.59 11.15
CA TRP A 106 -20.34 -3.51 11.46
C TRP A 106 -19.63 -2.44 10.66
N ILE A 107 -19.93 -2.35 9.36
CA ILE A 107 -19.33 -1.36 8.46
C ILE A 107 -19.74 0.07 8.87
N SER A 108 -21.00 0.26 9.26
CA SER A 108 -21.49 1.58 9.69
C SER A 108 -20.84 2.07 10.99
N ALA A 109 -20.40 1.14 11.84
CA ALA A 109 -19.69 1.42 13.09
C ALA A 109 -18.16 1.50 12.92
N ALA A 110 -17.64 1.32 11.71
CA ALA A 110 -16.21 1.28 11.47
C ALA A 110 -15.55 2.63 11.79
N PRO A 111 -14.37 2.62 12.45
CA PRO A 111 -13.62 3.85 12.67
C PRO A 111 -13.13 4.40 11.32
N GLY A 112 -12.92 5.72 11.26
CA GLY A 112 -12.32 6.33 10.07
C GLY A 112 -10.86 5.95 9.86
N VAL A 113 -10.34 6.24 8.67
CA VAL A 113 -8.93 6.02 8.32
C VAL A 113 -8.20 7.35 8.15
N GLN A 114 -7.02 7.44 8.76
CA GLN A 114 -6.13 8.58 8.54
C GLN A 114 -5.46 8.48 7.18
N VAL A 115 -5.50 9.55 6.41
CA VAL A 115 -4.87 9.69 5.10
C VAL A 115 -4.32 11.09 4.94
N TRP A 116 -3.46 11.30 3.95
CA TRP A 116 -3.17 12.66 3.51
C TRP A 116 -4.36 13.23 2.75
N ASN A 117 -4.71 14.47 3.04
CA ASN A 117 -5.71 15.21 2.31
C ASN A 117 -5.30 15.42 0.85
N ARG A 118 -6.30 15.59 -0.01
CA ARG A 118 -6.04 16.00 -1.38
C ARG A 118 -5.58 17.45 -1.38
N PRO A 119 -4.37 17.78 -1.84
CA PRO A 119 -3.90 19.16 -1.82
C PRO A 119 -4.74 20.00 -2.79
N THR A 120 -5.55 20.93 -2.27
CA THR A 120 -6.21 21.96 -3.06
C THR A 120 -5.29 23.17 -3.14
N GLY A 121 -4.67 23.41 -4.30
CA GLY A 121 -3.81 24.57 -4.51
C GLY A 121 -2.38 24.42 -3.94
N SER A 122 -1.86 25.51 -3.35
CA SER A 122 -0.48 25.63 -2.86
C SER A 122 -0.27 25.16 -1.41
N SER A 123 -1.35 24.80 -0.70
CA SER A 123 -1.28 24.37 0.69
C SER A 123 -0.44 23.11 0.87
N ARG A 124 0.25 23.02 2.01
CA ARG A 124 0.93 21.78 2.40
C ARG A 124 -0.13 20.70 2.63
N PRO A 125 0.12 19.45 2.19
CA PRO A 125 -0.74 18.34 2.55
C PRO A 125 -0.82 18.23 4.08
N GLU A 126 -1.99 17.86 4.58
CA GLU A 126 -2.29 17.64 6.00
C GLU A 126 -2.89 16.25 6.18
N ILE A 127 -2.73 15.68 7.38
CA ILE A 127 -3.36 14.40 7.72
C ILE A 127 -4.81 14.69 8.10
N GLU A 128 -5.73 13.95 7.49
CA GLU A 128 -7.15 13.97 7.83
C GLU A 128 -7.64 12.55 8.14
N THR A 129 -8.70 12.46 8.93
CA THR A 129 -9.44 11.19 9.13
C THR A 129 -10.67 11.22 8.25
N ILE A 130 -10.79 10.24 7.36
CA ILE A 130 -11.96 10.10 6.48
C ILE A 130 -12.87 8.96 6.94
N SER A 131 -14.18 9.10 6.73
CA SER A 131 -15.15 8.04 6.99
C SER A 131 -15.01 6.89 5.99
N PHE A 132 -15.66 5.77 6.29
CA PHE A 132 -15.68 4.62 5.37
C PHE A 132 -16.29 4.98 4.00
N ASP A 133 -17.40 5.72 3.97
CA ASP A 133 -18.03 6.17 2.72
C ASP A 133 -17.09 7.04 1.86
N GLU A 134 -16.30 7.92 2.50
CA GLU A 134 -15.31 8.72 1.78
C GLU A 134 -14.12 7.85 1.32
N ALA A 135 -13.75 6.83 2.09
CA ALA A 135 -12.75 5.85 1.67
C ALA A 135 -13.21 5.07 0.44
N GLU A 136 -14.49 4.67 0.35
CA GLU A 136 -15.07 4.05 -0.85
C GLU A 136 -14.98 4.98 -2.06
N ARG A 137 -15.44 6.24 -1.93
CA ARG A 137 -15.37 7.22 -3.03
C ARG A 137 -13.95 7.43 -3.54
N ARG A 138 -12.97 7.51 -2.63
CA ARG A 138 -11.56 7.65 -3.01
C ARG A 138 -10.98 6.38 -3.60
N ALA A 139 -11.40 5.19 -3.14
CA ALA A 139 -10.99 3.92 -3.73
C ALA A 139 -11.40 3.84 -5.22
N ASP A 140 -12.60 4.30 -5.57
CA ASP A 140 -13.04 4.36 -6.98
C ASP A 140 -12.16 5.29 -7.84
N GLY A 141 -11.76 6.45 -7.30
CA GLY A 141 -10.81 7.35 -7.95
C GLY A 141 -9.46 6.68 -8.19
N TRP A 142 -8.96 5.93 -7.21
CA TRP A 142 -7.72 5.14 -7.34
C TRP A 142 -7.85 3.99 -8.34
N MET A 143 -9.03 3.38 -8.46
CA MET A 143 -9.29 2.37 -9.48
C MET A 143 -9.19 2.96 -10.89
N GLN A 144 -9.68 4.19 -11.11
CA GLN A 144 -9.46 4.88 -12.38
C GLN A 144 -7.99 5.24 -12.63
N VAL A 145 -7.23 5.56 -11.58
CA VAL A 145 -5.77 5.72 -11.70
C VAL A 145 -5.13 4.43 -12.19
N ARG A 146 -5.45 3.29 -11.57
CA ARG A 146 -4.95 1.97 -11.97
C ARG A 146 -5.37 1.60 -13.40
N HIS A 147 -6.61 1.89 -13.79
CA HIS A 147 -7.07 1.71 -15.17
C HIS A 147 -6.18 2.48 -16.17
N CYS A 148 -5.99 3.78 -15.95
CA CYS A 148 -5.18 4.63 -16.85
C CYS A 148 -3.72 4.15 -16.95
N LEU A 149 -3.12 3.74 -15.82
CA LEU A 149 -1.75 3.22 -15.78
C LEU A 149 -1.63 1.86 -16.51
N THR A 150 -2.57 0.94 -16.27
CA THR A 150 -2.52 -0.42 -16.85
C THR A 150 -2.66 -0.39 -18.36
N HIS A 151 -3.46 0.54 -18.90
CA HIS A 151 -3.65 0.71 -20.34
C HIS A 151 -2.61 1.62 -21.00
N GLY A 152 -1.63 2.12 -20.25
CA GLY A 152 -0.59 3.00 -20.79
C GLY A 152 -1.11 4.36 -21.27
N LEU A 153 -2.28 4.80 -20.78
CA LEU A 153 -2.84 6.11 -21.14
C LEU A 153 -2.03 7.26 -20.55
N VAL A 154 -1.36 6.99 -19.42
CA VAL A 154 -0.41 7.87 -18.74
C VAL A 154 0.67 7.02 -18.10
N SER A 155 1.84 7.60 -17.91
CA SER A 155 2.98 6.93 -17.25
C SER A 155 2.97 7.05 -15.73
N GLY A 156 2.32 8.09 -15.19
CA GLY A 156 2.15 8.35 -13.76
C GLY A 156 3.39 8.88 -13.03
N TRP A 157 4.59 8.78 -13.61
CA TRP A 157 5.84 9.22 -12.94
C TRP A 157 6.06 10.74 -12.99
N ARG A 158 5.35 11.45 -13.87
CA ARG A 158 5.36 12.91 -13.97
C ARG A 158 3.94 13.46 -13.88
N ALA A 159 3.84 14.77 -13.78
CA ALA A 159 2.57 15.44 -14.01
C ALA A 159 2.11 15.15 -15.44
N GLU A 160 0.88 14.72 -15.66
CA GLU A 160 0.34 14.38 -16.98
C GLU A 160 -1.11 14.86 -17.07
N VAL A 161 -1.65 14.97 -18.28
CA VAL A 161 -3.09 15.15 -18.45
C VAL A 161 -3.72 13.76 -18.30
N TRP A 162 -4.57 13.61 -17.29
CA TRP A 162 -5.24 12.34 -17.03
C TRP A 162 -6.54 12.30 -17.84
N PRO A 163 -6.86 11.17 -18.49
CA PRO A 163 -8.12 10.99 -19.18
C PRO A 163 -9.32 11.28 -18.26
N GLY A 164 -10.40 11.80 -18.85
CA GLY A 164 -11.67 11.93 -18.14
C GLY A 164 -12.21 10.55 -17.73
N PRO A 165 -13.13 10.51 -16.74
CA PRO A 165 -13.72 9.26 -16.31
C PRO A 165 -14.50 8.58 -17.43
N LEU A 166 -14.57 7.25 -17.37
CA LEU A 166 -15.61 6.52 -18.08
C LEU A 166 -16.98 7.01 -17.56
N ARG A 167 -17.99 7.00 -18.43
CA ARG A 167 -19.33 7.50 -18.09
C ARG A 167 -19.84 6.86 -16.79
N GLY A 168 -20.19 7.70 -15.81
CA GLY A 168 -20.72 7.24 -14.51
C GLY A 168 -19.67 6.82 -13.48
N THR A 169 -18.36 7.01 -13.76
CA THR A 169 -17.28 6.68 -12.81
C THR A 169 -16.63 7.92 -12.20
N THR A 170 -16.01 7.76 -11.03
CA THR A 170 -15.24 8.80 -10.36
C THR A 170 -13.96 9.10 -11.14
N SER A 171 -13.65 10.36 -11.46
CA SER A 171 -12.42 10.74 -12.18
C SER A 171 -11.14 10.37 -11.41
N ALA A 172 -10.09 9.94 -12.12
CA ALA A 172 -8.75 9.78 -11.56
C ALA A 172 -8.25 11.08 -10.88
N SER A 173 -8.59 12.25 -11.45
CA SER A 173 -8.22 13.56 -10.87
C SER A 173 -8.77 13.79 -9.46
N SER A 174 -9.78 13.04 -9.03
CA SER A 174 -10.38 13.16 -7.69
C SER A 174 -9.42 12.80 -6.55
N VAL A 175 -8.38 12.00 -6.82
CA VAL A 175 -7.40 11.54 -5.82
C VAL A 175 -5.97 11.99 -6.10
N LEU A 176 -5.74 12.59 -7.28
CA LEU A 176 -4.42 13.03 -7.70
C LEU A 176 -4.14 14.47 -7.30
N ARG A 177 -2.85 14.80 -7.21
CA ARG A 177 -2.44 16.18 -6.91
C ARG A 177 -2.54 17.04 -8.18
N PRO A 178 -3.26 18.18 -8.16
CA PRO A 178 -3.32 19.09 -9.29
C PRO A 178 -1.98 19.78 -9.54
N ARG A 179 -1.70 20.08 -10.81
CA ARG A 179 -0.51 20.77 -11.33
C ARG A 179 -0.92 21.80 -12.39
N PRO A 180 -0.07 22.81 -12.68
CA PRO A 180 -0.35 23.80 -13.71
C PRO A 180 -0.72 23.16 -15.07
N GLY A 181 -1.60 23.84 -15.80
CA GLY A 181 -2.03 23.39 -17.13
C GLY A 181 -2.98 22.19 -17.12
N GLY A 182 -3.81 22.03 -16.08
CA GLY A 182 -4.79 20.94 -15.97
C GLY A 182 -4.18 19.54 -15.74
N ARG A 183 -2.87 19.49 -15.48
CA ARG A 183 -2.14 18.24 -15.25
C ARG A 183 -2.35 17.76 -13.82
N HIS A 184 -2.18 16.46 -13.61
CA HIS A 184 -2.20 15.86 -12.29
C HIS A 184 -1.01 14.91 -12.13
N ALA A 185 -0.53 14.73 -10.90
CA ALA A 185 0.61 13.89 -10.59
C ALA A 185 0.29 12.92 -9.45
N ILE A 186 0.80 11.69 -9.56
CA ILE A 186 0.88 10.77 -8.43
C ILE A 186 2.10 11.14 -7.61
N GLY A 187 1.89 11.54 -6.36
CA GLY A 187 2.98 11.71 -5.39
C GLY A 187 3.03 10.52 -4.43
N LEU A 188 4.17 10.33 -3.74
CA LEU A 188 4.29 9.30 -2.70
C LEU A 188 3.19 9.41 -1.64
N ILE A 189 2.87 10.64 -1.22
CA ILE A 189 1.78 10.96 -0.28
C ILE A 189 0.45 10.35 -0.76
N GLY A 190 0.11 10.54 -2.04
CA GLY A 190 -1.09 9.95 -2.65
C GLY A 190 -1.03 8.42 -2.68
N ALA A 191 0.12 7.85 -3.04
CA ALA A 191 0.30 6.39 -3.04
C ALA A 191 0.17 5.78 -1.63
N ILE A 192 0.64 6.47 -0.59
CA ILE A 192 0.45 6.06 0.82
C ILE A 192 -1.03 6.14 1.19
N SER A 193 -1.74 7.21 0.82
CA SER A 193 -3.19 7.31 1.05
C SER A 193 -3.95 6.18 0.33
N CYS A 194 -3.57 5.85 -0.91
CA CYS A 194 -4.13 4.71 -1.66
C CYS A 194 -3.98 3.41 -0.88
N ALA A 195 -2.76 3.12 -0.39
CA ALA A 195 -2.49 1.95 0.43
C ALA A 195 -3.38 1.89 1.67
N ARG A 196 -3.38 2.97 2.47
CA ARG A 196 -4.16 3.02 3.72
C ARG A 196 -5.65 2.84 3.48
N ILE A 197 -6.20 3.42 2.41
CA ILE A 197 -7.61 3.27 2.04
C ILE A 197 -7.94 1.80 1.73
N HIS A 198 -7.17 1.14 0.88
CA HIS A 198 -7.46 -0.25 0.48
C HIS A 198 -7.22 -1.24 1.63
N LEU A 199 -6.18 -1.05 2.44
CA LEU A 199 -5.94 -1.88 3.63
C LEU A 199 -7.07 -1.72 4.65
N HIS A 200 -7.47 -0.49 4.95
CA HIS A 200 -8.56 -0.21 5.87
C HIS A 200 -9.89 -0.77 5.34
N GLY A 201 -10.18 -0.53 4.07
CA GLY A 201 -11.36 -1.04 3.39
C GLY A 201 -11.47 -2.57 3.44
N ALA A 202 -10.36 -3.25 3.09
CA ALA A 202 -10.26 -4.70 3.18
C ALA A 202 -10.55 -5.19 4.60
N ARG A 203 -9.92 -4.57 5.60
CA ARG A 203 -10.09 -4.93 7.01
C ARG A 203 -11.52 -4.78 7.49
N VAL A 204 -12.14 -3.63 7.27
CA VAL A 204 -13.50 -3.35 7.77
C VAL A 204 -14.52 -4.33 7.19
N VAL A 205 -14.49 -4.58 5.87
CA VAL A 205 -15.45 -5.49 5.24
C VAL A 205 -15.17 -6.94 5.63
N ALA A 206 -13.90 -7.34 5.69
CA ALA A 206 -13.53 -8.70 6.08
C ALA A 206 -13.82 -8.99 7.56
N ASP A 207 -13.57 -8.05 8.47
CA ASP A 207 -13.91 -8.17 9.90
C ASP A 207 -15.44 -8.28 10.07
N ALA A 208 -16.22 -7.53 9.28
CA ALA A 208 -17.68 -7.61 9.28
C ALA A 208 -18.19 -9.00 8.84
N VAL A 209 -17.61 -9.56 7.77
CA VAL A 209 -17.94 -10.91 7.28
C VAL A 209 -17.51 -11.98 8.29
N ALA A 210 -16.30 -11.85 8.85
CA ALA A 210 -15.77 -12.77 9.84
C ALA A 210 -16.66 -12.81 11.10
N ALA A 211 -17.13 -11.65 11.55
CA ALA A 211 -18.04 -11.54 12.68
C ALA A 211 -19.39 -12.24 12.43
N GLU A 212 -19.93 -12.19 11.20
CA GLU A 212 -21.15 -12.95 10.85
C GLU A 212 -20.91 -14.47 10.78
N LEU A 213 -19.67 -14.88 10.50
CA LEU A 213 -19.24 -16.28 10.48
C LEU A 213 -18.72 -16.78 11.84
N ASP A 214 -18.90 -16.02 12.92
CA ASP A 214 -18.39 -16.32 14.27
C ASP A 214 -16.88 -16.60 14.30
N THR A 215 -16.12 -15.86 13.49
CA THR A 215 -14.66 -15.92 13.41
C THR A 215 -14.02 -14.56 13.71
N THR A 216 -12.73 -14.57 14.04
CA THR A 216 -11.95 -13.36 14.27
C THR A 216 -10.72 -13.37 13.38
N LEU A 217 -10.46 -12.24 12.73
CA LEU A 217 -9.27 -12.06 11.89
C LEU A 217 -8.19 -11.31 12.65
N VAL A 218 -6.95 -11.71 12.41
CA VAL A 218 -5.76 -11.07 12.99
C VAL A 218 -4.99 -10.36 11.87
N TRP A 219 -4.79 -9.05 12.04
CA TRP A 219 -4.21 -8.15 11.03
C TRP A 219 -2.80 -7.63 11.41
N ASP A 220 -2.18 -8.23 12.41
CA ASP A 220 -0.88 -7.84 12.98
C ASP A 220 0.29 -7.88 11.98
N ARG A 221 0.16 -8.69 10.93
CA ARG A 221 1.18 -8.85 9.87
C ARG A 221 1.01 -7.90 8.69
N LEU A 222 -0.02 -7.05 8.67
CA LEU A 222 -0.16 -6.08 7.58
C LEU A 222 1.01 -5.09 7.60
N PRO A 223 1.68 -4.85 6.46
CA PRO A 223 2.72 -3.85 6.40
C PRO A 223 2.11 -2.44 6.59
N GLU A 224 2.77 -1.62 7.39
CA GLU A 224 2.31 -0.27 7.66
C GLU A 224 2.66 0.69 6.52
N PHE A 225 1.76 1.60 6.16
CA PHE A 225 2.08 2.71 5.26
C PHE A 225 2.09 4.02 6.07
N PRO A 226 3.24 4.41 6.65
CA PRO A 226 3.30 5.50 7.61
C PRO A 226 3.11 6.84 6.91
N LEU A 227 2.25 7.69 7.49
CA LEU A 227 2.03 9.06 7.02
C LEU A 227 3.25 9.93 7.33
N ASP A 228 3.91 9.69 8.45
CA ASP A 228 5.06 10.47 8.90
C ASP A 228 6.38 9.88 8.40
N LYS A 229 7.44 10.70 8.40
CA LYS A 229 8.80 10.24 8.09
C LYS A 229 9.32 9.21 9.10
N GLU A 230 8.92 9.32 10.36
CA GLU A 230 9.47 8.54 11.47
C GLU A 230 9.06 7.05 11.42
N GLY A 231 7.88 6.71 10.91
CA GLY A 231 7.46 5.30 10.74
C GLY A 231 8.17 4.54 9.60
N ALA A 232 9.05 5.20 8.83
CA ALA A 232 9.86 4.52 7.79
C ALA A 232 11.13 3.86 8.36
N VAL A 233 11.49 4.14 9.61
CA VAL A 233 12.64 3.51 10.28
C VAL A 233 12.20 2.19 10.92
N SER A 234 12.46 1.08 10.24
CA SER A 234 12.38 -0.26 10.84
C SER A 234 13.46 -0.42 11.94
N PRO A 235 13.22 -1.21 13.01
CA PRO A 235 14.14 -1.35 14.13
C PRO A 235 15.36 -2.16 13.72
N ARG A 236 16.36 -1.51 13.13
CA ARG A 236 17.72 -1.99 13.29
C ARG A 236 18.16 -1.53 14.67
N GLY A 237 18.23 -2.48 15.60
CA GLY A 237 18.95 -2.28 16.86
C GLY A 237 20.33 -1.68 16.59
N PRO A 238 20.91 -0.98 17.59
CA PRO A 238 22.18 -0.29 17.41
C PRO A 238 23.22 -1.28 16.89
N VAL A 239 23.77 -1.00 15.71
CA VAL A 239 24.99 -1.64 15.24
C VAL A 239 26.07 -1.24 16.26
N PRO A 240 26.68 -2.17 17.00
CA PRO A 240 27.75 -1.83 17.91
C PRO A 240 28.91 -1.26 17.09
N ALA A 241 29.17 0.03 17.28
CA ALA A 241 30.39 0.65 16.84
C ALA A 241 31.54 0.06 17.65
N GLN A 242 32.18 -1.01 17.15
CA GLN A 242 33.47 -1.46 17.69
C GLN A 242 34.42 -1.99 16.62
N ARG A 243 35.59 -1.34 16.62
CA ARG A 243 36.92 -1.84 16.23
C ARG A 243 37.29 -1.85 14.74
N ALA A 244 37.55 -0.66 14.22
CA ALA A 244 38.62 -0.45 13.23
C ALA A 244 39.61 0.63 13.75
N ALA A 245 40.20 0.38 14.92
CA ALA A 245 41.27 1.19 15.48
C ALA A 245 42.28 0.27 16.19
N ALA A 246 42.91 -0.64 15.45
CA ALA A 246 44.05 -1.42 15.94
C ALA A 246 44.82 -2.12 14.79
N THR A 247 45.25 -1.41 13.74
CA THR A 247 46.26 -1.96 12.81
C THR A 247 47.15 -0.92 12.11
N ARG A 248 47.24 0.31 12.64
CA ARG A 248 48.20 1.33 12.14
C ARG A 248 48.92 2.04 13.30
N ALA A 249 49.66 1.29 14.11
CA ALA A 249 50.61 1.86 15.07
C ALA A 249 51.72 0.85 15.47
N ARG A 250 52.16 -0.01 14.56
CA ARG A 250 53.37 -0.85 14.72
C ARG A 250 54.24 -0.85 13.45
N GLN A 251 54.41 0.33 12.88
CA GLN A 251 55.39 0.64 11.83
C GLN A 251 55.88 2.08 12.03
N LYS A 252 56.32 2.38 13.25
CA LYS A 252 57.14 3.55 13.59
C LYS A 252 58.08 3.08 14.69
N ASP A 253 58.97 2.16 14.32
CA ASP A 253 60.18 1.80 15.06
C ASP A 253 60.96 0.79 14.21
N ALA A 254 61.63 1.30 13.17
CA ALA A 254 62.81 0.72 12.54
C ALA A 254 63.21 1.63 11.38
N GLY A 255 64.28 2.43 11.56
CA GLY A 255 64.88 3.17 10.45
C GLY A 255 65.45 4.55 10.81
N GLY A 256 66.13 4.68 11.94
CA GLY A 256 67.04 5.80 12.18
C GLY A 256 68.48 5.36 11.94
N ARG A 257 69.15 5.93 10.92
CA ARG A 257 70.57 6.40 10.90
C ARG A 257 71.05 6.68 9.47
N SER A 258 71.43 7.92 9.19
CA SER A 258 72.83 8.37 8.91
C SER A 258 73.04 8.48 7.38
N THR A 259 73.56 9.53 6.73
CA THR A 259 74.65 10.51 6.96
C THR A 259 74.31 11.80 6.18
N SER A 260 74.35 13.00 6.75
CA SER A 260 75.45 13.99 6.68
C SER A 260 76.12 14.23 5.32
N ASP A 261 76.08 15.50 4.92
CA ASP A 261 77.17 16.31 4.36
C ASP A 261 77.42 16.31 2.84
N THR A 262 77.14 17.46 2.20
CA THR A 262 78.16 18.32 1.58
C THR A 262 77.51 19.53 0.90
N GLY A 263 77.97 20.73 1.25
CA GLY A 263 77.63 21.97 0.55
C GLY A 263 78.64 22.32 -0.55
N ARG A 264 78.22 23.20 -1.47
CA ARG A 264 78.94 24.28 -2.18
C ARG A 264 78.03 24.76 -3.32
N SER A 265 77.68 26.05 -3.31
CA SER A 265 78.28 27.12 -4.11
C SER A 265 77.89 27.04 -5.58
#